data_AF-A0A367JTX1-F1
#
_entry.id   AF-A0A367JTX1-F1
#
_cell.length_a   1.000
_cell.length_b   1.000
_cell.length_c   1.000
_cell.angle_alpha   90.00
_cell.angle_beta   90.00
_cell.angle_gamma   90.00
#
_symmetry.space_group_name_H-M   'P 1'
#
loop_
_entity.id
_entity.type
_entity.pdbx_description
1 polymer ?
#
loop_
_entity_poly.entity_id
_entity_poly.type
_entity_poly.pdbx_seq_one_letter_code
_entity_poly.pdbx_strand_id
1 'polypeptide(L)' 'MSQQQVPTLKLLLIGNSNVGKSSLLLRFTDDTFLPQEEVSATIGVDFKVSMMEVN' A
#
# COMPACT_ATOMS: atom_id res chain seq x y z
N MET A 1 26.29 -21.28 2.33
CA MET A 1 24.86 -21.00 2.12
C MET A 1 24.76 -19.60 1.54
N SER A 2 24.50 -19.48 0.24
CA SER A 2 24.32 -18.16 -0.39
C SER A 2 23.00 -17.57 0.08
N GLN A 3 23.04 -16.45 0.80
CA GLN A 3 21.87 -15.65 1.14
C GLN A 3 21.19 -15.24 -0.17
N GLN A 4 20.04 -15.84 -0.49
CA GLN A 4 19.24 -15.39 -1.63
C GLN A 4 18.69 -14.00 -1.27
N GLN A 5 19.08 -13.00 -2.05
CA GLN A 5 18.63 -11.62 -1.86
C GLN A 5 17.13 -11.54 -2.15
N VAL A 6 16.34 -11.13 -1.16
CA VAL A 6 14.92 -10.84 -1.34
C VAL A 6 14.80 -9.58 -2.22
N PRO A 7 14.15 -9.66 -3.39
CA PRO A 7 13.96 -8.49 -4.25
C PRO A 7 13.01 -7.48 -3.58
N THR A 8 13.38 -6.20 -3.61
CA THR A 8 12.56 -5.11 -3.07
C THR A 8 11.94 -4.30 -4.21
N LEU A 9 10.61 -4.20 -4.21
CA LEU A 9 9.85 -3.40 -5.16
C LEU A 9 9.38 -2.10 -4.49
N LYS A 10 9.58 -0.96 -5.15
CA LYS A 10 9.05 0.35 -4.72
C LYS A 10 7.91 0.74 -5.65
N LEU A 11 6.72 0.90 -5.08
CA LEU A 11 5.52 1.27 -5.82
C LEU A 11 5.10 2.70 -5.45
N LEU A 12 4.71 3.49 -6.46
CA LEU A 12 4.20 4.84 -6.31
C LEU A 12 2.80 4.93 -6.93
N LEU A 13 1.79 5.21 -6.11
CA LEU A 13 0.40 5.35 -6.54
C LEU A 13 0.10 6.85 -6.79
N ILE A 14 -0.18 7.21 -8.04
CA ILE A 14 -0.47 8.60 -8.46
C ILE A 14 -1.89 8.68 -9.02
N GLY A 15 -2.61 9.74 -8.67
CA GLY A 15 -3.95 10.03 -9.18
C GLY A 15 -4.65 11.09 -8.32
N ASN A 16 -5.77 11.62 -8.82
CA ASN A 16 -6.56 12.66 -8.15
C ASN A 16 -6.96 12.25 -6.72
N SER A 17 -7.34 13.22 -5.89
CA SER A 17 -7.91 12.91 -4.57
C SER A 17 -9.15 12.02 -4.70
N ASN A 18 -9.40 11.18 -3.70
CA ASN A 18 -10.59 10.33 -3.58
C ASN A 18 -10.77 9.22 -4.65
N VAL A 19 -9.78 8.97 -5.52
CA VAL A 19 -9.84 7.85 -6.49
C VAL A 19 -9.54 6.46 -5.89
N GLY A 20 -9.41 6.36 -4.56
CA GLY A 20 -9.22 5.07 -3.87
C GLY A 20 -7.76 4.62 -3.68
N LYS A 21 -6.77 5.50 -3.86
CA LYS A 21 -5.33 5.17 -3.68
C LYS A 21 -5.04 4.58 -2.28
N SER A 22 -5.53 5.23 -1.23
CA SER A 22 -5.34 4.78 0.16
C SER A 22 -6.07 3.47 0.43
N SER A 23 -7.27 3.30 -0.12
CA SER A 23 -8.03 2.03 -0.05
C SER A 23 -7.27 0.87 -0.70
N LEU A 24 -6.65 1.08 -1.87
CA LEU A 24 -5.81 0.08 -2.53
C LEU A 24 -4.55 -0.25 -1.71
N LEU A 25 -3.88 0.77 -1.17
CA LEU A 25 -2.69 0.58 -0.35
C LEU A 25 -2.99 -0.26 0.90
N LEU A 26 -4.05 0.09 1.63
CA LEU A 26 -4.48 -0.63 2.84
C LEU A 26 -4.95 -2.04 2.52
N ARG A 27 -5.73 -2.23 1.45
CA ARG A 27 -6.18 -3.56 1.06
C ARG A 27 -5.02 -4.47 0.66
N PHE A 28 -4.01 -3.94 -0.04
CA PHE A 28 -2.85 -4.71 -0.44
C PHE A 28 -1.93 -5.07 0.74
N THR A 29 -1.80 -4.19 1.72
CA THR A 29 -0.83 -4.34 2.82
C THR A 29 -1.39 -5.00 4.06
N ASP A 30 -2.64 -4.66 4.42
CA ASP A 30 -3.27 -5.08 5.68
C ASP A 30 -4.56 -5.91 5.45
N ASP A 31 -4.98 -6.12 4.20
CA ASP A 31 -6.26 -6.72 3.82
C ASP A 31 -7.50 -6.01 4.41
N THR A 32 -7.43 -4.70 4.64
CA THR A 32 -8.53 -3.92 5.22
C THR A 32 -8.98 -2.74 4.36
N PHE A 33 -10.19 -2.23 4.66
CA PHE A 33 -10.69 -0.95 4.20
C PHE A 33 -11.03 -0.08 5.40
N LEU A 34 -10.89 1.24 5.26
CA LEU A 34 -11.35 2.18 6.28
C LEU A 34 -12.88 2.24 6.31
N PRO A 35 -13.50 2.34 7.51
CA PRO A 35 -14.91 2.71 7.65
C PRO A 35 -15.20 4.05 6.96
N GLN A 36 -16.41 4.23 6.45
CA GLN A 36 -16.77 5.46 5.69
C GLN A 36 -16.53 6.75 6.49
N GLU A 37 -16.75 6.71 7.79
CA GLU A 37 -16.52 7.84 8.71
C GLU A 37 -15.04 8.19 8.93
N GLU A 38 -14.13 7.27 8.59
CA GLU A 38 -12.68 7.45 8.69
C GLU A 38 -12.02 7.73 7.33
N VAL A 39 -12.80 7.73 6.24
CA VAL A 39 -12.27 8.04 4.90
C VAL A 39 -11.97 9.54 4.80
N SER A 40 -10.71 9.91 5.00
CA SER A 40 -10.21 11.28 4.79
C SER A 40 -9.26 11.36 3.59
N ALA A 41 -9.05 12.58 3.06
CA ALA A 41 -7.99 12.80 2.08
C ALA A 41 -6.62 12.53 2.73
N THR A 42 -5.73 11.84 2.01
CA THR A 42 -4.32 11.70 2.45
C THR A 42 -3.66 13.08 2.44
N ILE A 43 -3.09 13.46 3.59
CA ILE A 43 -2.29 14.68 3.71
C ILE A 43 -0.84 14.30 3.39
N GLY A 44 -0.32 14.79 2.27
CA GLY A 44 1.05 14.48 1.84
C GLY A 44 1.14 13.08 1.21
N VAL A 45 1.97 12.21 1.79
CA VAL A 45 2.30 10.88 1.25
C VAL A 45 2.17 9.83 2.35
N ASP A 46 1.38 8.78 2.09
CA ASP A 46 1.33 7.57 2.92
C ASP A 46 2.36 6.55 2.41
N PHE A 47 3.08 5.93 3.34
CA PHE A 47 4.09 4.91 3.05
C PHE A 47 3.82 3.64 3.85
N LYS A 48 3.78 2.49 3.15
CA LYS A 48 3.69 1.17 3.76
C LYS A 48 4.62 0.18 3.08
N VAL A 49 5.02 -0.84 3.83
CA VAL A 49 5.86 -1.95 3.39
C VAL A 49 5.11 -3.25 3.66
N SER A 50 5.07 -4.14 2.68
CA SER A 50 4.55 -5.50 2.83
C SER A 50 5.53 -6.49 2.22
N MET A 51 5.67 -7.66 2.86
CA MET A 51 6.42 -8.81 2.37
C MET A 51 5.41 -9.86 1.91
N MET A 52 5.59 -10.40 0.71
CA MET A 52 4.71 -11.43 0.16
C MET A 52 5.52 -12.52 -0.53
N GLU A 53 5.04 -13.76 -0.43
CA GLU A 53 5.50 -14.85 -1.27
C GLU A 53 4.89 -14.73 -2.66
N VAL A 54 5.71 -14.94 -3.70
CA VAL A 54 5.29 -14.88 -5.10
C VAL A 54 5.28 -16.30 -5.63
N ASN A 55 4.14 -16.73 -6.19
CA ASN A 55 3.96 -18.06 -6.79
C ASN A 55 4.71 -18.22 -8.12
#